data_AF-A0A3N1IAD6-F1
#
_entry.id   AF-A0A3N1IAD6-F1
#
_cell.length_a   1.000
_cell.length_b   1.000
_cell.length_c   1.000
_cell.angle_alpha   90.00
_cell.angle_beta   90.00
_cell.angle_gamma   90.00
#
_symmetry.space_group_name_H-M   'P 1'
#
loop_
_entity.id
_entity.type
_entity.pdbx_description
1 polymer ?
#
loop_
_entity_poly.entity_id
_entity_poly.type
_entity_poly.pdbx_seq_one_letter_code
_entity_poly.pdbx_strand_id
1 'polypeptide(L)'
;MQQTRFSANSEGSPAQGDRTVFRSLLFDTDDKNQVGETDGTCTTTTVENGGAEECVVTYTLAGGRLSVQGMVFGVLTTGRPTLPPPSFDNAITGGTGEFDQARGQVHADTIGTGKRRCTIDLDR
;
A
#
# COMPACT_ATOMS: atom_id res chain seq x y z
N MET A 1 5.88 -8.47 7.85
CA MET A 1 5.08 -8.35 6.62
C MET A 1 4.80 -9.76 6.08
N GLN A 2 3.55 -10.05 5.75
CA GLN A 2 3.12 -11.21 4.98
C GLN A 2 2.76 -10.72 3.58
N GLN A 3 3.28 -11.34 2.53
CA GLN A 3 3.03 -10.93 1.15
C GLN A 3 2.98 -12.14 0.23
N THR A 4 2.09 -12.12 -0.75
CA THR A 4 2.01 -13.11 -1.84
C THR A 4 1.82 -12.38 -3.16
N ARG A 5 2.52 -12.81 -4.21
CA ARG A 5 2.41 -12.27 -5.56
C ARG A 5 1.85 -13.32 -6.50
N PHE A 6 0.87 -12.93 -7.30
CA PHE A 6 0.22 -13.71 -8.33
C PHE A 6 0.56 -13.12 -9.69
N SER A 7 1.12 -13.94 -10.56
CA SER A 7 1.44 -13.55 -11.93
C SER A 7 0.21 -13.65 -12.82
N ALA A 8 -0.01 -12.67 -13.70
CA ALA A 8 -1.03 -12.77 -14.73
C ALA A 8 -0.58 -13.60 -15.94
N ASN A 9 0.72 -13.86 -16.08
CA ASN A 9 1.29 -14.67 -17.17
C ASN A 9 2.13 -15.85 -16.65
N SER A 10 2.48 -16.78 -17.54
CA SER A 10 3.36 -17.92 -17.24
C SER A 10 4.85 -17.64 -17.49
N GLU A 11 5.20 -16.46 -18.00
CA GLU A 11 6.57 -16.12 -18.43
C GLU A 11 7.42 -15.59 -17.27
N GLY A 12 6.79 -15.16 -16.17
CA GLY A 12 7.47 -14.64 -14.98
C GLY A 12 8.01 -13.21 -15.14
N SER A 13 7.81 -12.61 -16.32
CA SER A 13 7.99 -11.18 -16.54
C SER A 13 6.82 -10.40 -15.92
N PRO A 14 7.04 -9.17 -15.39
CA PRO A 14 5.93 -8.35 -14.92
C PRO A 14 4.88 -8.16 -16.01
N ALA A 15 3.61 -8.29 -15.64
CA ALA A 15 2.49 -8.11 -16.57
C ALA A 15 1.37 -7.26 -15.98
N GLN A 16 0.62 -6.61 -16.86
CA GLN A 16 -0.68 -6.07 -16.51
C GLN A 16 -1.56 -7.19 -15.94
N GLY A 17 -2.19 -6.92 -14.81
CA GLY A 17 -3.00 -7.87 -14.07
C GLY A 17 -2.23 -8.66 -13.00
N ASP A 18 -0.90 -8.52 -12.88
CA ASP A 18 -0.17 -9.04 -11.73
C ASP A 18 -0.79 -8.51 -10.44
N ARG A 19 -0.95 -9.37 -9.44
CA ARG A 19 -1.56 -9.00 -8.16
C ARG A 19 -0.64 -9.28 -6.99
N THR A 20 -0.59 -8.36 -6.05
CA THR A 20 0.07 -8.55 -4.76
C THR A 20 -0.97 -8.46 -3.66
N VAL A 21 -1.05 -9.46 -2.80
CA VAL A 21 -1.85 -9.44 -1.56
C VAL A 21 -0.89 -9.36 -0.38
N PHE A 22 -1.17 -8.48 0.58
CA PHE A 22 -0.29 -8.28 1.72
C PHE A 22 -1.06 -8.03 3.02
N ARG A 23 -0.37 -8.30 4.13
CA ARG A 23 -0.75 -7.92 5.49
C ARG A 23 0.48 -7.52 6.30
N SER A 24 0.39 -6.44 7.06
CA SER A 24 1.46 -5.91 7.91
C SER A 24 0.92 -5.44 9.25
N LEU A 25 1.73 -5.57 10.30
CA LEU A 25 1.44 -4.97 11.59
C LEU A 25 1.87 -3.49 11.55
N LEU A 26 1.11 -2.63 12.21
CA LEU A 26 1.43 -1.21 12.36
C LEU A 26 1.96 -0.96 13.76
N PHE A 27 3.09 -0.27 13.85
CA PHE A 27 3.71 0.15 15.11
C PHE A 27 3.72 1.66 15.21
N ASP A 28 3.83 2.17 16.43
CA ASP A 28 4.03 3.60 16.70
C ASP A 28 5.36 4.13 16.12
N THR A 29 5.57 5.43 16.20
CA THR A 29 6.75 6.11 15.62
C THR A 29 8.08 5.60 16.17
N ASP A 30 8.06 5.03 17.37
CA ASP A 30 9.23 4.48 18.06
C ASP A 30 9.45 2.98 17.76
N ASP A 31 8.58 2.34 16.97
CA ASP A 31 8.58 0.89 16.65
C ASP A 31 8.46 0.01 17.91
N LYS A 32 7.74 0.48 18.94
CA LYS A 32 7.63 -0.20 20.25
C LYS A 32 6.27 -0.82 20.48
N ASN A 33 5.20 -0.10 20.18
CA ASN A 33 3.84 -0.55 20.46
C ASN A 33 3.11 -0.81 19.16
N GLN A 34 2.48 -1.98 19.04
CA GLN A 34 1.57 -2.24 17.93
C GLN A 34 0.31 -1.38 18.09
N VAL A 35 0.01 -0.56 17.08
CA VAL A 35 -1.16 0.34 17.06
C VAL A 35 -2.28 -0.15 16.15
N GLY A 36 -2.02 -1.20 15.37
CA GLY A 36 -3.00 -1.82 14.49
C GLY A 36 -2.39 -2.77 13.48
N GLU A 37 -3.06 -2.92 12.35
CA GLU A 37 -2.61 -3.67 11.19
C GLU A 37 -3.13 -3.05 9.89
N THR A 38 -2.51 -3.42 8.79
CA THR A 38 -2.98 -3.08 7.45
C THR A 38 -2.94 -4.32 6.56
N ASP A 39 -3.92 -4.43 5.69
CA ASP A 39 -4.00 -5.44 4.64
C ASP A 39 -4.50 -4.80 3.34
N GLY A 40 -4.18 -5.42 2.22
CA GLY A 40 -4.61 -4.89 0.94
C GLY A 40 -4.21 -5.74 -0.24
N THR A 41 -4.64 -5.28 -1.40
CA THR A 41 -4.26 -5.83 -2.69
C THR A 41 -3.82 -4.70 -3.62
N CYS A 42 -2.77 -4.94 -4.39
CA CYS A 42 -2.36 -4.09 -5.50
C CYS A 42 -2.43 -4.87 -6.81
N THR A 43 -2.97 -4.26 -7.86
CA THR A 43 -3.03 -4.84 -9.21
C THR A 43 -2.22 -3.99 -10.16
N THR A 44 -1.24 -4.58 -10.85
CA THR A 44 -0.47 -3.89 -11.90
C THR A 44 -1.40 -3.50 -13.04
N THR A 45 -1.53 -2.20 -13.30
CA THR A 45 -2.40 -1.64 -14.33
C THR A 45 -1.64 -1.37 -15.63
N THR A 46 -0.33 -1.12 -15.55
CA THR A 46 0.57 -1.04 -16.70
C THR A 46 1.99 -1.43 -16.33
N VAL A 47 2.75 -1.95 -17.29
CA VAL A 47 4.18 -2.23 -17.18
C VAL A 47 5.04 -1.24 -18.00
N GLU A 48 4.39 -0.33 -18.73
CA GLU A 48 5.05 0.70 -19.51
C GLU A 48 5.50 1.87 -18.62
N ASN A 49 6.48 2.66 -19.08
CA ASN A 49 6.91 3.91 -18.45
C ASN A 49 7.22 3.80 -16.94
N GLY A 50 7.85 2.70 -16.54
CA GLY A 50 8.18 2.43 -15.13
C GLY A 50 7.08 1.73 -14.34
N GLY A 51 5.97 1.37 -14.99
CA GLY A 51 4.87 0.60 -14.42
C GLY A 51 4.03 1.36 -13.41
N ALA A 52 2.81 0.88 -13.21
CA ALA A 52 1.92 1.37 -12.17
C ALA A 52 1.00 0.27 -11.65
N GLU A 53 0.56 0.41 -10.40
CA GLU A 53 -0.41 -0.48 -9.78
C GLU A 53 -1.49 0.32 -9.03
N GLU A 54 -2.73 -0.18 -9.08
CA GLU A 54 -3.82 0.30 -8.24
C GLU A 54 -3.85 -0.52 -6.95
N CYS A 55 -3.82 0.15 -5.81
CA CYS A 55 -3.86 -0.47 -4.49
C CYS A 55 -5.17 -0.12 -3.77
N VAL A 56 -5.80 -1.14 -3.18
CA VAL A 56 -6.92 -1.02 -2.23
C VAL A 56 -6.46 -1.60 -0.90
N VAL A 57 -6.49 -0.78 0.14
CA VAL A 57 -5.85 -1.05 1.43
C VAL A 57 -6.80 -0.70 2.57
N THR A 58 -6.86 -1.56 3.58
CA THR A 58 -7.54 -1.29 4.84
C THR A 58 -6.51 -1.06 5.93
N TYR A 59 -6.70 -0.03 6.75
CA TYR A 59 -5.99 0.14 8.02
C TYR A 59 -6.96 -0.16 9.14
N THR A 60 -6.64 -1.14 9.98
CA THR A 60 -7.42 -1.51 11.16
C THR A 60 -6.70 -1.02 12.40
N LEU A 61 -7.31 -0.07 13.11
CA LEU A 61 -6.79 0.62 14.28
C LEU A 61 -7.77 0.42 15.46
N ALA A 62 -7.35 0.76 16.68
CA ALA A 62 -8.19 0.57 17.88
C ALA A 62 -9.56 1.28 17.79
N GLY A 63 -9.60 2.49 17.21
CA GLY A 63 -10.81 3.29 17.05
C GLY A 63 -11.70 2.89 15.87
N GLY A 64 -11.25 2.01 14.97
CA GLY A 64 -12.00 1.64 13.78
C GLY A 64 -11.13 1.30 12.58
N ARG A 65 -11.66 1.53 11.37
CA ARG A 65 -10.98 1.18 10.12
C ARG A 65 -10.97 2.35 9.16
N LEU A 66 -9.90 2.47 8.37
CA LEU A 66 -9.81 3.37 7.23
C LEU A 66 -9.80 2.55 5.93
N SER A 67 -10.55 3.01 4.94
CA SER A 67 -10.50 2.53 3.56
C SER A 67 -9.62 3.46 2.75
N VAL A 68 -8.59 2.90 2.11
CA VAL A 68 -7.57 3.65 1.37
C VAL A 68 -7.45 3.09 -0.04
N GLN A 69 -7.40 3.95 -1.05
CA GLN A 69 -7.24 3.56 -2.44
C GLN A 69 -6.37 4.57 -3.19
N GLY A 70 -5.53 4.09 -4.10
CA GLY A 70 -4.79 4.96 -5.00
C GLY A 70 -3.84 4.23 -5.94
N MET A 71 -3.12 5.03 -6.72
CA MET A 71 -2.18 4.57 -7.73
C MET A 71 -0.75 4.70 -7.23
N VAL A 72 0.05 3.65 -7.39
CA VAL A 72 1.49 3.65 -7.13
C VAL A 72 2.22 3.58 -8.46
N PHE A 73 3.06 4.56 -8.75
CA PHE A 73 3.80 4.69 -10.02
C PHE A 73 5.28 4.39 -9.84
N GLY A 74 5.97 4.00 -10.91
CA GLY A 74 7.42 3.76 -10.87
C GLY A 74 7.79 2.46 -10.16
N VAL A 75 6.88 1.49 -10.13
CA VAL A 75 7.07 0.19 -9.47
C VAL A 75 8.01 -0.75 -10.23
N LEU A 76 8.40 -0.40 -11.45
CA LEU A 76 9.38 -1.10 -12.27
C LEU A 76 10.53 -0.18 -12.73
N THR A 77 11.76 -0.68 -12.64
CA THR A 77 12.95 -0.12 -13.28
C THR A 77 13.53 -1.20 -14.20
N THR A 78 13.75 -0.86 -15.47
CA THR A 78 14.27 -1.77 -16.50
C THR A 78 13.55 -3.13 -16.57
N GLY A 79 12.21 -3.10 -16.39
CA GLY A 79 11.36 -4.30 -16.44
C GLY A 79 11.45 -5.19 -15.20
N ARG A 80 12.01 -4.69 -14.09
CA ARG A 80 12.13 -5.40 -12.80
C ARG A 80 11.56 -4.56 -11.66
N PRO A 81 11.12 -5.15 -10.53
CA PRO A 81 10.65 -4.38 -9.39
C PRO A 81 11.65 -3.31 -8.95
N THR A 82 11.17 -2.08 -8.76
CA THR A 82 11.98 -0.97 -8.24
C THR A 82 12.36 -1.23 -6.79
N LEU A 83 13.65 -1.12 -6.47
CA LEU A 83 14.20 -1.32 -5.13
C LEU A 83 15.11 -0.14 -4.75
N PRO A 84 14.80 0.59 -3.64
CA PRO A 84 13.61 0.45 -2.81
C PRO A 84 12.33 0.82 -3.57
N PRO A 85 11.17 0.24 -3.21
CA PRO A 85 9.89 0.68 -3.77
C PRO A 85 9.67 2.19 -3.57
N PRO A 86 9.00 2.87 -4.51
CA PRO A 86 8.74 4.31 -4.42
C PRO A 86 7.86 4.65 -3.22
N SER A 87 8.00 5.89 -2.75
CA SER A 87 7.02 6.53 -1.87
C SER A 87 5.76 6.88 -2.67
N PHE A 88 4.61 6.91 -2.01
CA PHE A 88 3.34 7.22 -2.66
C PHE A 88 2.32 7.81 -1.69
N ASP A 89 1.31 8.46 -2.27
CA ASP A 89 0.15 9.00 -1.57
C ASP A 89 -1.11 8.30 -2.07
N ASN A 90 -1.87 7.71 -1.16
CA ASN A 90 -3.18 7.12 -1.48
C ASN A 90 -4.28 7.85 -0.73
N ALA A 91 -5.45 7.99 -1.36
CA ALA A 91 -6.58 8.69 -0.77
C ALA A 91 -7.28 7.83 0.29
N ILE A 92 -7.66 8.46 1.39
CA ILE A 92 -8.60 7.89 2.36
C ILE A 92 -10.01 8.12 1.81
N THR A 93 -10.69 7.03 1.44
CA THR A 93 -12.00 7.05 0.78
C THR A 93 -13.17 6.84 1.75
N GLY A 94 -12.87 6.49 3.00
CA GLY A 94 -13.86 6.32 4.05
C GLY A 94 -13.29 5.62 5.29
N GLY A 95 -14.17 5.28 6.20
CA GLY A 95 -13.83 4.53 7.39
C GLY A 95 -15.04 4.13 8.22
N THR A 96 -14.78 3.54 9.38
CA THR A 96 -15.79 3.13 10.37
C THR A 96 -15.31 3.47 11.78
N GLY A 97 -16.24 3.56 12.74
CA GLY A 97 -15.89 3.85 14.14
C GLY A 97 -15.53 5.32 14.32
N GLU A 98 -14.43 5.60 15.01
CA GLU A 98 -13.87 6.95 15.16
C GLU A 98 -13.49 7.59 13.82
N PHE A 99 -13.30 6.77 12.78
CA PHE A 99 -12.97 7.20 11.42
C PHE A 99 -14.17 7.19 10.48
N ASP A 100 -15.41 7.22 11.01
CA ASP A 100 -16.59 7.27 10.16
C ASP A 100 -16.53 8.47 9.19
N GLN A 101 -16.84 8.21 7.93
CA GLN A 101 -16.76 9.18 6.83
C GLN A 101 -15.40 9.87 6.64
N ALA A 102 -14.30 9.32 7.19
CA ALA A 102 -12.96 9.89 7.05
C ALA A 102 -12.56 10.17 5.58
N ARG A 103 -11.84 11.27 5.39
CA ARG A 103 -11.20 11.69 4.12
C ARG A 103 -9.78 12.17 4.42
N GLY A 104 -8.99 12.36 3.37
CA GLY A 104 -7.59 12.75 3.45
C GLY A 104 -6.70 11.79 2.70
N GLN A 105 -5.49 11.56 3.20
CA GLN A 105 -4.47 10.78 2.50
C GLN A 105 -3.58 9.99 3.46
N VAL A 106 -2.99 8.92 2.93
CA VAL A 106 -1.89 8.20 3.56
C VAL A 106 -0.64 8.37 2.71
N HIS A 107 0.38 9.01 3.29
CA HIS A 107 1.72 9.07 2.71
C HIS A 107 2.55 7.88 3.20
N ALA A 108 3.11 7.10 2.28
CA ALA A 108 3.89 5.92 2.62
C ALA A 108 5.33 6.02 2.10
N ASP A 109 6.29 6.10 3.01
CA ASP A 109 7.73 6.14 2.72
C ASP A 109 8.40 4.79 2.93
N THR A 110 9.26 4.39 2.00
CA THR A 110 10.10 3.20 2.19
C THR A 110 11.32 3.55 3.06
N ILE A 111 11.37 2.99 4.27
CA ILE A 111 12.44 3.25 5.25
C ILE A 111 13.38 2.05 5.46
N GLY A 112 13.10 0.93 4.79
CA GLY A 112 13.93 -0.28 4.83
C GLY A 112 13.25 -1.46 4.15
N THR A 113 13.97 -2.58 4.02
CA THR A 113 13.41 -3.80 3.42
C THR A 113 12.18 -4.28 4.17
N GLY A 114 11.03 -4.27 3.50
CA GLY A 114 9.75 -4.67 4.10
C GLY A 114 9.24 -3.73 5.19
N LYS A 115 9.81 -2.53 5.34
CA LYS A 115 9.39 -1.50 6.29
C LYS A 115 9.00 -0.23 5.57
N ARG A 116 7.79 0.26 5.89
CA ARG A 116 7.30 1.57 5.47
C ARG A 116 6.92 2.41 6.69
N ARG A 117 7.15 3.71 6.59
CA ARG A 117 6.54 4.70 7.48
C ARG A 117 5.27 5.20 6.78
N CYS A 118 4.13 5.04 7.44
CA CYS A 118 2.85 5.53 6.94
C CYS A 118 2.42 6.71 7.80
N THR A 119 2.24 7.89 7.18
CA THR A 119 1.66 9.06 7.82
C THR A 119 0.21 9.17 7.35
N ILE A 120 -0.73 9.26 8.31
CA ILE A 120 -2.16 9.35 8.04
C ILE A 120 -2.59 10.79 8.30
N ASP A 121 -2.95 11.51 7.24
CA ASP A 121 -3.44 12.88 7.31
C ASP A 121 -4.94 12.87 7.02
N LEU A 122 -5.75 13.18 8.05
CA LEU A 122 -7.20 13.27 7.93
C LEU A 122 -7.63 14.70 7.61
N ASP A 123 -8.50 14.85 6.62
CA ASP A 123 -9.21 16.10 6.37
C ASP A 123 -10.16 16.37 7.54
N ARG A 124 -10.19 17.62 8.01
CA ARG A 124 -11.07 18.06 9.11
C ARG A 124 -12.47 18.42 8.64
#